data_AF-A0A7Z9HWT9-F1
#
_entry.id   AF-A0A7Z9HWT9-F1
#
_cell.length_a   1.000
_cell.length_b   1.000
_cell.length_c   1.000
_cell.angle_alpha   90.00
_cell.angle_beta   90.00
_cell.angle_gamma   90.00
#
_symmetry.space_group_name_H-M   'P 1'
#
loop_
_entity.id
_entity.type
_entity.pdbx_description
1 polymer ?
#
loop_
_entity_poly.entity_id
_entity_poly.type
_entity_poly.pdbx_seq_one_letter_code
_entity_poly.pdbx_strand_id
1 'polypeptide(L)'
;MAKTKSRQINELKNIGTKLTGRLNEIGVFSENDLRMMGAVEAHERIAKNHPNETLPVCYYLYSFEGALRDKHWNDIGDKRKHSLKSGVETV
;
A
#
# COMPACT_ATOMS: atom_id res chain seq x y z
N MET A 1 -24.26 -17.04 -1.11
CA MET A 1 -23.31 -16.03 -0.58
C MET A 1 -22.57 -15.42 -1.75
N ALA A 2 -22.78 -14.14 -2.05
CA ALA A 2 -22.06 -13.49 -3.14
C ALA A 2 -20.59 -13.33 -2.71
N LYS A 3 -19.66 -13.98 -3.40
CA LYS A 3 -18.24 -13.63 -3.28
C LYS A 3 -18.11 -12.22 -3.83
N THR A 4 -17.94 -11.23 -2.95
CA THR A 4 -17.59 -9.87 -3.38
C THR A 4 -16.33 -9.98 -4.24
N LYS A 5 -16.44 -9.64 -5.52
CA LYS A 5 -15.31 -9.69 -6.45
C LYS A 5 -14.26 -8.69 -5.95
N SER A 6 -13.08 -9.17 -5.57
CA SER A 6 -11.98 -8.28 -5.18
C SER A 6 -11.56 -7.45 -6.39
N ARG A 7 -11.42 -6.14 -6.21
CA ARG A 7 -10.86 -5.25 -7.23
C ARG A 7 -9.40 -5.62 -7.51
N GLN A 8 -8.98 -5.42 -8.75
CA GLN A 8 -7.58 -5.59 -9.13
C GLN A 8 -6.75 -4.42 -8.58
N ILE A 9 -5.45 -4.65 -8.33
CA ILE A 9 -4.61 -3.66 -7.66
C ILE A 9 -4.50 -2.34 -8.44
N ASN A 10 -4.52 -2.41 -9.78
CA ASN A 10 -4.47 -1.26 -10.69
C ASN A 10 -5.80 -0.48 -10.78
N GLU A 11 -6.88 -0.99 -10.19
CA GLU A 11 -8.18 -0.30 -10.11
C GLU A 11 -8.30 0.52 -8.81
N LEU A 12 -7.36 0.38 -7.88
CA LEU A 12 -7.43 1.05 -6.58
C LEU A 12 -6.97 2.50 -6.64
N LYS A 13 -7.63 3.34 -5.84
CA LYS A 13 -7.23 4.75 -5.66
C LYS A 13 -5.78 4.83 -5.21
N ASN A 14 -5.07 5.84 -5.71
CA ASN A 14 -3.66 6.13 -5.43
C ASN A 14 -2.66 5.10 -5.99
N ILE A 15 -3.11 4.02 -6.65
CA ILE A 15 -2.22 3.00 -7.22
C ILE A 15 -2.06 3.21 -8.72
N GLY A 16 -0.99 3.92 -9.10
CA GLY A 16 -0.57 4.05 -10.50
C GLY A 16 0.33 2.89 -10.97
N THR A 17 0.66 2.86 -12.25
CA THR A 17 1.44 1.79 -12.91
C THR A 17 2.72 1.39 -12.16
N LYS A 18 3.47 2.37 -11.62
CA LYS A 18 4.68 2.10 -10.84
C LYS A 18 4.38 1.30 -9.57
N LEU A 19 3.36 1.72 -8.81
CA LEU A 19 2.97 1.04 -7.57
C LEU A 19 2.36 -0.34 -7.86
N THR A 20 1.59 -0.48 -8.93
CA THR A 20 1.11 -1.78 -9.43
C THR A 20 2.28 -2.74 -9.68
N GLY A 21 3.31 -2.30 -10.40
CA GLY A 21 4.50 -3.12 -10.65
C GLY A 21 5.19 -3.56 -9.35
N ARG A 22 5.42 -2.61 -8.43
CA ARG A 22 6.04 -2.88 -7.13
C ARG A 22 5.22 -3.83 -6.24
N LEU A 23 3.89 -3.71 -6.25
CA LEU A 23 2.99 -4.60 -5.51
C LEU A 23 2.97 -6.01 -6.12
N ASN A 24 2.95 -6.12 -7.46
CA ASN A 24 3.03 -7.40 -8.14
C ASN A 24 4.36 -8.14 -7.85
N GLU A 25 5.49 -7.42 -7.75
CA GLU A 25 6.80 -7.98 -7.39
C GLU A 25 6.80 -8.69 -6.02
N ILE A 26 5.93 -8.25 -5.09
CA ILE A 26 5.78 -8.84 -3.75
C ILE A 26 4.57 -9.78 -3.62
N GLY A 27 3.92 -10.13 -4.75
CA GLY A 27 2.79 -11.07 -4.80
C GLY A 27 1.42 -10.47 -4.48
N VAL A 28 1.27 -9.14 -4.54
CA VAL A 28 -0.02 -8.44 -4.30
C VAL A 28 -0.65 -8.06 -5.63
N PHE A 29 -1.72 -8.76 -6.02
CA PHE A 29 -2.40 -8.57 -7.31
C PHE A 29 -3.81 -7.99 -7.17
N SER A 30 -4.40 -8.05 -5.98
CA SER A 30 -5.76 -7.61 -5.70
C SER A 30 -5.89 -6.82 -4.39
N GLU A 31 -7.02 -6.13 -4.23
CA GLU A 31 -7.34 -5.44 -2.97
C GLU A 31 -7.31 -6.39 -1.76
N ASN A 32 -7.79 -7.62 -1.93
CA ASN A 32 -7.79 -8.60 -0.86
C ASN A 32 -6.36 -9.02 -0.47
N ASP A 33 -5.46 -9.16 -1.44
CA ASP A 33 -4.04 -9.44 -1.16
C ASP A 33 -3.41 -8.30 -0.36
N LEU A 34 -3.64 -7.04 -0.78
CA LEU A 34 -3.15 -5.86 -0.07
C LEU A 34 -3.78 -5.75 1.33
N ARG A 35 -5.05 -6.14 1.49
CA ARG A 35 -5.76 -6.12 2.77
C ARG A 35 -5.25 -7.19 3.73
N MET A 36 -4.91 -8.37 3.23
CA MET A 36 -4.30 -9.45 4.01
C MET A 36 -2.88 -9.10 4.44
N MET A 37 -2.09 -8.46 3.56
CA MET A 37 -0.72 -8.06 3.86
C MET A 37 -0.65 -6.82 4.76
N GLY A 38 -1.47 -5.81 4.48
CA GLY A 38 -1.42 -4.50 5.13
C GLY A 38 -0.41 -3.53 4.49
N ALA A 39 -0.67 -2.24 4.66
CA ALA A 39 0.09 -1.16 4.02
C ALA A 39 1.56 -1.09 4.49
N VAL A 40 1.81 -1.32 5.78
CA VAL A 40 3.16 -1.28 6.41
C VAL A 40 4.03 -2.41 5.86
N GLU A 41 3.56 -3.65 5.97
CA GLU A 41 4.28 -4.83 5.46
C GLU A 41 4.52 -4.74 3.95
N ALA A 42 3.53 -4.27 3.18
CA ALA A 42 3.71 -4.07 1.74
C ALA A 42 4.83 -3.06 1.43
N HIS A 43 4.89 -1.95 2.15
CA HIS A 43 5.97 -0.96 2.00
C HIS A 43 7.32 -1.55 2.36
N GLU A 44 7.43 -2.27 3.48
CA GLU A 44 8.68 -2.90 3.92
C GLU A 44 9.19 -3.96 2.95
N ARG A 45 8.31 -4.81 2.40
CA ARG A 45 8.70 -5.82 1.40
C ARG A 45 9.22 -5.19 0.12
N ILE A 46 8.56 -4.12 -0.35
CA ILE A 46 9.06 -3.37 -1.52
C ILE A 46 10.41 -2.74 -1.19
N ALA A 47 10.58 -2.15 0.01
CA ALA A 47 11.86 -1.59 0.42
C ALA A 47 12.98 -2.65 0.44
N LYS A 48 12.69 -3.86 0.97
CA LYS A 48 13.63 -4.99 0.98
C LYS A 48 14.03 -5.46 -0.42
N ASN A 49 13.12 -5.40 -1.39
CA ASN A 49 13.41 -5.73 -2.79
C ASN A 49 14.19 -4.63 -3.53
N HIS A 50 14.21 -3.40 -3.02
CA HIS A 50 14.84 -2.23 -3.64
C HIS A 50 15.81 -1.52 -2.66
N PRO A 51 16.87 -2.19 -2.17
CA PRO A 51 17.74 -1.66 -1.11
C PRO A 51 18.53 -0.41 -1.52
N ASN A 52 18.66 -0.14 -2.82
CA ASN A 52 19.35 1.02 -3.37
C ASN A 52 18.41 2.21 -3.64
N GLU A 53 17.11 2.08 -3.35
CA GLU A 53 16.12 3.14 -3.55
C GLU A 53 15.57 3.62 -2.20
N THR A 54 15.44 4.93 -2.03
CA THR A 54 14.59 5.48 -0.97
C THR A 54 13.15 5.48 -1.45
N LEU A 55 12.27 4.76 -0.75
CA LEU A 55 10.83 4.72 -1.05
C LEU A 55 10.06 5.72 -0.20
N PRO A 56 9.64 6.87 -0.75
CA PRO A 56 9.00 7.90 0.05
C PRO A 56 7.67 7.42 0.62
N VAL A 57 7.51 7.55 1.94
CA VAL A 57 6.30 7.15 2.69
C VAL A 57 5.02 7.70 2.05
N CYS A 58 5.02 8.96 1.62
CA CYS A 58 3.84 9.59 1.03
C CYS A 58 3.39 8.95 -0.29
N TYR A 59 4.33 8.47 -1.12
CA TYR A 59 4.00 7.89 -2.42
C TYR A 59 3.68 6.41 -2.36
N TYR A 60 4.13 5.71 -1.31
CA TYR A 60 3.93 4.27 -1.16
C TYR A 60 2.97 3.95 0.00
N LEU A 61 3.44 4.12 1.24
CA LEU A 61 2.71 3.71 2.44
C LEU A 61 1.34 4.38 2.54
N TYR A 62 1.25 5.68 2.28
CA TYR A 62 -0.05 6.39 2.33
C TYR A 62 -0.95 6.07 1.14
N SER A 63 -0.36 5.80 -0.03
CA SER A 63 -1.11 5.35 -1.21
C SER A 63 -1.77 3.99 -0.93
N PHE A 64 -1.06 3.07 -0.28
CA PHE A 64 -1.59 1.75 0.10
C PHE A 64 -2.70 1.86 1.14
N GLU A 65 -2.52 2.66 2.19
CA GLU A 65 -3.60 2.89 3.16
C GLU A 65 -4.81 3.58 2.51
N GLY A 66 -4.57 4.59 1.66
CA GLY A 66 -5.61 5.28 0.92
C GLY A 66 -6.42 4.32 0.05
N ALA A 67 -5.74 3.41 -0.67
CA ALA A 67 -6.36 2.34 -1.44
C ALA A 67 -7.27 1.46 -0.59
N LEU A 68 -6.79 0.98 0.57
CA LEU A 68 -7.54 0.10 1.47
C LEU A 68 -8.77 0.77 2.13
N ARG A 69 -8.73 2.10 2.27
CA ARG A 69 -9.81 2.94 2.82
C ARG A 69 -10.72 3.54 1.75
N ASP A 70 -10.42 3.32 0.48
CA ASP A 70 -11.03 4.01 -0.67
C ASP A 70 -11.00 5.55 -0.55
N LYS A 71 -9.91 6.10 0.00
CA LYS A 71 -9.69 7.55 0.16
C LYS A 71 -8.46 8.01 -0.64
N HIS A 72 -8.48 9.26 -1.09
CA HIS A 72 -7.23 9.88 -1.55
C HIS A 72 -6.25 9.93 -0.36
N TRP A 73 -4.96 9.72 -0.61
CA TRP A 73 -3.94 9.60 0.45
C TRP A 73 -3.85 10.85 1.36
N ASN A 74 -4.26 12.03 0.87
CA ASN A 74 -4.35 13.23 1.71
C ASN A 74 -5.40 13.12 2.81
N ASP A 75 -6.47 12.36 2.58
CA ASP A 75 -7.70 12.35 3.39
C ASP A 75 -7.73 11.21 4.44
N ILE A 76 -6.62 10.47 4.62
CA ILE A 76 -6.53 9.39 5.60
C ILE A 76 -6.38 9.90 7.05
N GLY A 77 -6.09 11.19 7.23
CA GLY A 77 -5.97 11.88 8.53
C GLY A 77 -4.60 11.73 9.21
N ASP A 78 -4.17 12.76 9.92
CA ASP A 78 -2.80 12.85 10.44
C ASP A 78 -2.48 11.82 11.52
N LYS A 79 -3.45 11.50 12.40
CA LYS A 79 -3.29 10.42 13.40
C LYS A 79 -2.98 9.08 12.73
N ARG A 80 -3.63 8.76 11.61
CA ARG A 80 -3.39 7.51 10.88
C ARG A 80 -2.04 7.56 10.15
N LYS A 81 -1.72 8.68 9.50
CA LYS A 81 -0.41 8.91 8.87
C LYS A 81 0.73 8.70 9.86
N HIS A 82 0.60 9.24 11.07
CA HIS A 82 1.58 9.07 12.14
C HIS A 82 1.72 7.59 12.55
N SER A 83 0.61 6.91 12.83
CA SER A 83 0.62 5.48 13.18
C SER A 83 1.26 4.60 12.10
N LEU A 84 1.06 4.91 10.81
CA LEU A 84 1.69 4.19 9.71
C LEU A 84 3.20 4.42 9.66
N LYS A 85 3.64 5.68 9.80
CA LYS A 85 5.06 6.05 9.84
C LYS A 85 5.81 5.32 10.96
N SER A 86 5.27 5.36 12.18
CA SER A 86 5.87 4.64 13.30
C SER A 86 5.98 3.14 13.04
N GLY A 87 5.06 2.55 12.27
CA GLY A 87 5.11 1.14 11.89
C GLY A 87 6.33 0.77 11.04
N VAL A 88 6.75 1.65 10.11
CA VAL A 88 7.90 1.40 9.22
C VAL A 88 9.25 1.90 9.77
N GLU A 89 9.23 2.77 10.78
CA GLU A 89 10.44 3.30 11.43
C GLU A 89 10.99 2.40 12.54
N THR A 90 10.28 1.32 12.90
CA THR A 90 10.64 0.42 14.01
C THR A 90 11.61 -0.71 13.59
N VAL A 91 12.18 -0.67 12.38
CA VAL A 91 13.12 -1.68 11.84
C VAL A 91 14.48 -1.10 11.48
#